data_AF-A0A8T4ZX91-F1
#
_entry.id   AF-A0A8T4ZX91-F1
#
_cell.length_a   1.000
_cell.length_b   1.000
_cell.length_c   1.000
_cell.angle_alpha   90.00
_cell.angle_beta   90.00
_cell.angle_gamma   90.00
#
_symmetry.space_group_name_H-M   'P 1'
#
loop_
_entity.id
_entity.type
_entity.pdbx_description
1 polymer ?
#
loop_
_entity_poly.entity_id
_entity_poly.type
_entity_poly.pdbx_seq_one_letter_code
_entity_poly.pdbx_strand_id
1 'polypeptide(L)'
;TPELFDECTSYLSKGLKNKAIVYANEIAEIRKIMKVIQGVQLNLERAILRLETLRTMTPTLEDIKGVFGEVKGVLEDVARIMPSLTPEMNNLANSINDLIMTTEMNITPPEPLAVKSEAAEAILKEASEFLRQEIERKIPEPPVDIPAPKPAEPIKPRIALTVDGSEVYFGEDNSVIGEINDQMNTLAVDLVLDYIERNNGVMKVSKCAEELNMSQTKVMQILESLSRKGKIKIE
;
A
#
# COMPACT_ATOMS: atom_id res chain seq x y z
N THR A 1 -12.14 -48.78 14.14
CA THR A 1 -12.25 -48.31 15.54
C THR A 1 -13.01 -49.25 16.46
N PRO A 2 -14.14 -49.89 16.09
CA PRO A 2 -14.81 -50.83 17.00
C PRO A 2 -13.94 -52.05 17.33
N GLU A 3 -13.27 -52.63 16.34
CA GLU A 3 -12.36 -53.78 16.56
C GLU A 3 -11.21 -53.47 17.54
N LEU A 4 -10.60 -52.28 17.43
CA LEU A 4 -9.53 -51.86 18.34
C LEU A 4 -10.04 -51.63 19.77
N PHE A 5 -11.28 -51.17 19.89
CA PHE A 5 -11.94 -50.98 21.18
C PHE A 5 -12.29 -52.33 21.82
N ASP A 6 -12.82 -53.27 21.04
CA ASP A 6 -13.12 -54.63 21.49
C ASP A 6 -11.84 -55.36 21.95
N GLU A 7 -10.75 -55.24 21.18
CA GLU A 7 -9.44 -55.79 21.54
C GLU A 7 -8.89 -55.15 22.83
N CYS A 8 -9.05 -53.83 22.99
CA CYS A 8 -8.68 -53.11 24.21
C CYS A 8 -9.47 -53.62 25.43
N THR A 9 -10.78 -53.87 25.29
CA THR A 9 -11.61 -54.41 26.39
C THR A 9 -11.25 -55.86 26.71
N SER A 10 -10.87 -56.66 25.71
CA SER A 10 -10.39 -58.05 25.85
C SER A 10 -9.06 -58.12 26.62
N TYR A 11 -8.10 -57.23 26.33
CA TYR A 11 -6.84 -57.16 27.08
C TYR A 11 -7.01 -56.61 28.50
N LEU A 12 -7.97 -55.70 28.69
CA LEU A 12 -8.31 -55.16 30.01
C LEU A 12 -8.93 -56.25 30.90
N SER A 13 -9.85 -57.06 30.38
CA SER A 13 -10.49 -58.16 31.13
C SER A 13 -9.51 -59.31 31.45
N LYS A 14 -8.49 -59.53 30.61
CA LYS A 14 -7.38 -60.48 30.87
C LYS A 14 -6.33 -59.95 31.85
N GLY A 15 -6.49 -58.73 32.39
CA GLY A 15 -5.54 -58.12 33.33
C GLY A 15 -4.25 -57.59 32.71
N LEU A 16 -4.12 -57.62 31.38
CA LEU A 16 -2.94 -57.16 30.62
C LEU A 16 -2.99 -55.64 30.39
N LYS A 17 -2.85 -54.87 31.48
CA LYS A 17 -3.01 -53.40 31.49
C LYS A 17 -2.08 -52.67 30.50
N ASN A 18 -0.82 -53.09 30.39
CA ASN A 18 0.15 -52.42 29.52
C ASN A 18 -0.26 -52.46 28.05
N LYS A 19 -0.79 -53.60 27.57
CA LYS A 19 -1.31 -53.71 26.20
C LYS A 19 -2.57 -52.88 26.00
N ALA A 20 -3.51 -52.92 26.96
CA ALA A 20 -4.73 -52.13 26.89
C ALA A 20 -4.45 -50.61 26.81
N ILE A 21 -3.44 -50.11 27.54
CA ILE A 21 -3.02 -48.71 27.48
C ILE A 21 -2.52 -48.33 26.09
N VAL A 22 -1.70 -49.18 25.45
CA VAL A 22 -1.23 -48.94 24.08
C VAL A 22 -2.41 -48.84 23.11
N TYR A 23 -3.35 -49.80 23.15
CA TYR A 23 -4.54 -49.75 22.29
C TYR A 23 -5.43 -48.53 22.57
N ALA A 24 -5.58 -48.11 23.83
CA ALA A 24 -6.34 -46.92 24.18
C ALA A 24 -5.69 -45.64 23.61
N ASN A 25 -4.36 -45.53 23.64
CA ASN A 25 -3.63 -44.42 23.04
C ASN A 25 -3.78 -44.42 21.51
N GLU A 26 -3.68 -45.58 20.86
CA GLU A 26 -3.91 -45.69 19.41
C GLU A 26 -5.34 -45.24 19.02
N ILE A 27 -6.35 -45.64 19.80
CA ILE A 27 -7.73 -45.18 19.58
C ILE A 27 -7.83 -43.65 19.72
N ALA A 28 -7.13 -43.06 20.70
CA ALA A 28 -7.13 -41.62 20.91
C ALA A 28 -6.49 -40.87 19.72
N GLU A 29 -5.35 -41.35 19.22
CA GLU A 29 -4.68 -40.77 18.05
C GLU A 29 -5.50 -40.93 16.77
N ILE A 30 -6.11 -42.11 16.53
CA ILE A 30 -7.02 -42.32 15.39
C ILE A 30 -8.19 -41.33 15.45
N ARG A 31 -8.79 -41.10 16.63
CA ARG A 31 -9.86 -40.12 16.80
C ARG A 31 -9.40 -38.69 16.51
N LYS A 32 -8.15 -38.36 16.87
CA LYS A 32 -7.55 -37.04 16.58
C LYS A 32 -7.39 -36.84 15.07
N ILE A 33 -6.84 -37.84 14.37
CA ILE A 33 -6.71 -37.83 12.90
C ILE A 33 -8.09 -37.72 12.23
N MET A 34 -9.09 -38.46 12.72
CA MET A 34 -10.44 -38.41 12.16
C MET A 34 -11.06 -37.01 12.25
N LYS A 35 -10.83 -36.27 13.34
CA LYS A 35 -11.26 -34.86 13.46
C LYS A 35 -10.56 -33.96 12.43
N VAL A 36 -9.27 -34.17 12.19
CA VAL A 36 -8.52 -33.42 11.18
C VAL A 36 -9.08 -33.70 9.78
N ILE A 37 -9.32 -34.98 9.43
CA ILE A 37 -9.89 -35.37 8.14
C ILE A 37 -11.28 -34.75 7.94
N GLN A 38 -12.13 -34.75 8.97
CA GLN A 38 -13.44 -34.08 8.91
C GLN A 38 -13.30 -32.58 8.64
N GLY A 39 -12.34 -31.91 9.27
CA GLY A 39 -12.04 -30.51 8.98
C GLY A 39 -11.57 -30.29 7.54
N VAL A 40 -10.71 -31.17 7.02
CA VAL A 40 -10.26 -31.11 5.62
C VAL A 40 -11.42 -31.32 4.65
N GLN A 41 -12.32 -32.27 4.92
CA GLN A 41 -13.50 -32.51 4.11
C GLN A 41 -14.39 -31.26 4.03
N LEU A 42 -14.71 -30.64 5.17
CA LEU A 42 -15.51 -29.41 5.21
C LEU A 42 -14.84 -28.26 4.45
N ASN A 43 -13.51 -28.14 4.56
CA ASN A 43 -12.76 -27.12 3.83
C ASN A 43 -12.78 -27.37 2.32
N LEU A 44 -12.69 -28.63 1.88
CA LEU A 44 -12.82 -29.00 0.47
C LEU A 44 -14.24 -28.74 -0.04
N GLU A 45 -15.27 -29.12 0.70
CA GLU A 45 -16.66 -28.82 0.35
C GLU A 45 -16.88 -27.32 0.19
N ARG A 46 -16.35 -26.50 1.12
CA ARG A 46 -16.39 -25.04 1.02
C ARG A 46 -15.66 -24.51 -0.21
N ALA A 47 -14.49 -25.07 -0.54
CA ALA A 47 -13.72 -24.69 -1.73
C ALA A 47 -14.48 -25.06 -3.02
N ILE A 48 -15.07 -26.26 -3.07
CA ILE A 48 -15.89 -26.73 -4.19
C ILE A 48 -17.07 -25.78 -4.41
N LEU A 49 -17.81 -25.42 -3.34
CA LEU A 49 -18.93 -24.50 -3.45
C LEU A 49 -18.51 -23.12 -4.01
N ARG A 50 -17.36 -22.59 -3.59
CA ARG A 50 -16.84 -21.35 -4.17
C ARG A 50 -16.46 -21.50 -5.64
N LEU A 51 -15.81 -22.60 -6.00
CA LEU A 51 -15.46 -22.88 -7.40
C LEU A 51 -16.71 -23.11 -8.27
N GLU A 52 -17.77 -23.68 -7.72
CA GLU A 52 -19.05 -23.85 -8.40
C GLU A 52 -19.73 -22.50 -8.66
N THR A 53 -19.71 -21.58 -7.69
CA THR A 53 -20.19 -20.21 -7.91
C THR A 53 -19.36 -19.47 -8.96
N LEU A 54 -18.04 -19.68 -8.99
CA LEU A 54 -17.18 -19.13 -10.06
C LEU A 54 -17.59 -19.69 -11.42
N ARG A 55 -17.69 -21.03 -11.53
CA ARG A 55 -18.07 -21.71 -12.77
C ARG A 55 -19.43 -21.24 -13.31
N THR A 56 -20.38 -20.96 -12.43
CA THR A 56 -21.73 -20.52 -12.82
C THR A 56 -21.81 -19.03 -13.13
N MET A 57 -21.08 -18.17 -12.40
CA MET A 57 -21.13 -16.72 -12.60
C MET A 57 -20.22 -16.21 -13.73
N THR A 58 -19.09 -16.86 -14.02
CA THR A 58 -18.17 -16.44 -15.10
C THR A 58 -18.85 -16.25 -16.46
N PRO A 59 -19.60 -17.22 -17.01
CA PRO A 59 -20.27 -17.02 -18.31
C PRO A 59 -21.29 -15.88 -18.26
N THR A 60 -22.01 -15.71 -17.14
CA THR A 60 -22.97 -14.60 -17.00
C THR A 60 -22.29 -13.23 -16.97
N LEU A 61 -21.06 -13.14 -16.43
CA LEU A 61 -20.28 -11.90 -16.44
C LEU A 61 -19.76 -11.58 -17.85
N GLU A 62 -19.38 -12.60 -18.63
CA GLU A 62 -19.03 -12.44 -20.05
C GLU A 62 -20.22 -11.93 -20.86
N ASP A 63 -21.42 -12.46 -20.63
CA ASP A 63 -22.66 -11.99 -21.25
C ASP A 63 -22.95 -10.53 -20.90
N ILE A 64 -22.84 -10.15 -19.61
CA ILE A 64 -23.00 -8.76 -19.15
C ILE A 64 -22.01 -7.83 -19.84
N LYS A 65 -20.75 -8.26 -20.00
CA LYS A 65 -19.72 -7.50 -20.71
C LYS A 65 -20.06 -7.29 -22.18
N GLY A 66 -20.61 -8.33 -22.84
CA GLY A 66 -21.10 -8.24 -24.22
C GLY A 66 -22.22 -7.21 -24.37
N VAL A 67 -23.27 -7.31 -23.53
CA VAL A 67 -24.40 -6.37 -23.52
C VAL A 67 -23.93 -4.94 -23.22
N PHE A 68 -22.99 -4.76 -22.28
CA PHE A 68 -22.44 -3.44 -22.01
C PHE A 68 -21.68 -2.85 -23.20
N GLY A 69 -20.95 -3.68 -23.97
CA GLY A 69 -20.30 -3.25 -25.21
C GLY A 69 -21.30 -2.67 -26.22
N GLU A 70 -22.46 -3.31 -26.37
CA GLU A 70 -23.56 -2.81 -27.21
C GLU A 70 -24.14 -1.49 -26.67
N VAL A 71 -24.43 -1.43 -25.36
CA VAL A 71 -24.94 -0.22 -24.70
C VAL A 71 -23.98 0.96 -24.87
N LYS A 72 -22.68 0.72 -24.71
CA LYS A 72 -21.65 1.74 -24.93
C LYS A 72 -21.64 2.24 -26.37
N GLY A 73 -21.78 1.36 -27.36
CA GLY A 73 -21.89 1.75 -28.77
C GLY A 73 -23.07 2.67 -29.03
N VAL A 74 -24.25 2.34 -28.51
CA VAL A 74 -25.44 3.21 -28.60
C VAL A 74 -25.23 4.54 -27.89
N LEU A 75 -24.54 4.53 -26.74
CA LEU A 75 -24.22 5.73 -25.98
C LEU A 75 -23.31 6.69 -26.76
N GLU A 76 -22.32 6.15 -27.47
CA GLU A 76 -21.43 6.89 -28.36
C GLU A 76 -22.19 7.48 -29.54
N ASP A 77 -23.15 6.74 -30.12
CA ASP A 77 -24.01 7.24 -31.19
C ASP A 77 -24.92 8.39 -30.70
N VAL A 78 -25.48 8.28 -29.50
CA VAL A 78 -26.26 9.36 -28.87
C VAL A 78 -25.37 10.58 -28.59
N ALA A 79 -24.13 10.38 -28.12
CA ALA A 79 -23.19 11.48 -27.91
C ALA A 79 -22.81 12.21 -29.21
N ARG A 80 -22.78 11.49 -30.35
CA ARG A 80 -22.59 12.11 -31.68
C ARG A 80 -23.78 13.00 -32.09
N ILE A 81 -25.01 12.59 -31.73
CA ILE A 81 -26.22 13.34 -32.06
C ILE A 81 -26.42 14.53 -31.09
N MET A 82 -26.11 14.34 -29.80
CA MET A 82 -26.28 15.34 -28.75
C MET A 82 -25.00 15.48 -27.91
N PRO A 83 -24.06 16.35 -28.33
CA PRO A 83 -22.77 16.50 -27.64
C PRO A 83 -22.89 17.00 -26.21
N SER A 84 -23.98 17.69 -25.86
CA SER A 84 -24.23 18.21 -24.51
C SER A 84 -24.43 17.13 -23.46
N LEU A 85 -24.78 15.89 -23.86
CA LEU A 85 -24.98 14.75 -22.95
C LEU A 85 -23.75 13.85 -22.80
N THR A 86 -22.70 14.10 -23.59
CA THR A 86 -21.43 13.35 -23.56
C THR A 86 -20.84 13.18 -22.16
N PRO A 87 -20.79 14.21 -21.27
CA PRO A 87 -20.19 14.04 -19.95
C PRO A 87 -21.00 13.06 -19.09
N GLU A 88 -22.33 13.11 -19.08
CA GLU A 88 -23.15 12.15 -18.34
C GLU A 88 -22.98 10.72 -18.89
N MET A 89 -22.85 10.57 -20.20
CA MET A 89 -22.65 9.28 -20.85
C MET A 89 -21.29 8.65 -20.52
N ASN A 90 -20.22 9.44 -20.54
CA ASN A 90 -18.90 8.96 -20.11
C ASN A 90 -18.88 8.58 -18.63
N ASN A 91 -19.58 9.32 -17.79
CA ASN A 91 -19.72 8.97 -16.37
C ASN A 91 -20.45 7.63 -16.18
N LEU A 92 -21.51 7.38 -16.93
CA LEU A 92 -22.23 6.09 -16.93
C LEU A 92 -21.31 4.95 -17.40
N ALA A 93 -20.61 5.13 -18.52
CA ALA A 93 -19.70 4.13 -19.07
C ALA A 93 -18.55 3.80 -18.09
N ASN A 94 -17.97 4.81 -17.45
CA ASN A 94 -16.93 4.63 -16.44
C ASN A 94 -17.46 3.89 -15.20
N SER A 95 -18.65 4.25 -14.71
CA SER A 95 -19.27 3.60 -13.54
C SER A 95 -19.51 2.11 -13.77
N ILE A 96 -19.95 1.74 -14.97
CA ILE A 96 -20.17 0.33 -15.32
C ILE A 96 -18.84 -0.39 -15.52
N ASN A 97 -17.84 0.27 -16.11
CA ASN A 97 -16.51 -0.31 -16.26
C ASN A 97 -15.86 -0.56 -14.89
N ASP A 98 -16.02 0.36 -13.94
CA ASP A 98 -15.59 0.18 -12.55
C ASP A 98 -16.34 -0.97 -11.87
N LEU A 99 -17.65 -1.12 -12.11
CA LEU A 99 -18.42 -2.26 -11.61
C LEU A 99 -17.91 -3.59 -12.18
N ILE A 100 -17.56 -3.64 -13.47
CA ILE A 100 -16.99 -4.84 -14.10
C ILE A 100 -15.60 -5.12 -13.52
N MET A 101 -14.73 -4.11 -13.42
CA MET A 101 -13.37 -4.26 -12.87
C MET A 101 -13.37 -4.68 -11.39
N THR A 102 -14.33 -4.20 -10.60
CA THR A 102 -14.49 -4.61 -9.19
C THR A 102 -15.09 -6.01 -9.04
N THR A 103 -15.85 -6.47 -10.04
CA THR A 103 -16.42 -7.83 -10.10
C THR A 103 -15.45 -8.84 -10.73
N GLU A 104 -14.51 -8.38 -11.57
CA GLU A 104 -13.42 -9.19 -12.09
C GLU A 104 -12.56 -9.71 -10.93
N MET A 105 -12.73 -11.00 -10.64
CA MET A 105 -11.97 -11.68 -9.61
C MET A 105 -10.56 -11.97 -10.13
N ASN A 106 -9.62 -11.08 -9.84
CA ASN A 106 -8.20 -11.41 -9.90
C ASN A 106 -7.96 -12.57 -8.93
N ILE A 107 -7.56 -13.72 -9.47
CA ILE A 107 -7.08 -14.86 -8.69
C ILE A 107 -5.66 -14.51 -8.20
N THR A 108 -5.55 -13.48 -7.37
CA THR A 108 -4.38 -13.31 -6.52
C THR A 108 -4.42 -14.49 -5.55
N PRO A 109 -3.37 -15.32 -5.49
CA PRO A 109 -3.30 -16.38 -4.48
C PRO A 109 -3.65 -15.75 -3.14
N PRO A 110 -4.61 -16.32 -2.38
CA PRO A 110 -4.92 -15.77 -1.07
C PRO A 110 -3.59 -15.67 -0.33
N GLU A 111 -3.28 -14.48 0.20
CA GLU A 111 -2.16 -14.35 1.13
C GLU A 111 -2.29 -15.49 2.13
N PRO A 112 -1.24 -16.31 2.32
CA PRO A 112 -1.33 -17.45 3.21
C PRO A 112 -1.85 -16.89 4.52
N LEU A 113 -2.97 -17.46 5.01
CA LEU A 113 -3.58 -17.07 6.27
C LEU A 113 -2.47 -17.14 7.32
N ALA A 114 -1.88 -16.00 7.62
CA ALA A 114 -0.80 -15.88 8.58
C ALA A 114 -1.47 -16.07 9.93
N VAL A 115 -1.58 -17.33 10.34
CA VAL A 115 -1.96 -17.67 11.70
C VAL A 115 -0.89 -17.04 12.57
N LYS A 116 -1.21 -15.89 13.17
CA LYS A 116 -0.40 -15.23 14.19
C LYS A 116 -0.38 -16.15 15.41
N SER A 117 0.50 -17.14 15.35
CA SER A 117 0.85 -18.01 16.45
C SER A 117 2.04 -17.40 17.16
N GLU A 118 1.99 -17.36 18.50
CA GLU A 118 3.12 -16.94 19.34
C GLU A 118 4.41 -17.71 18.99
N ALA A 119 4.27 -18.99 18.62
CA ALA A 119 5.41 -19.80 18.17
C ALA A 119 5.99 -19.31 16.82
N ALA A 120 5.14 -18.82 15.91
CA ALA A 120 5.62 -18.29 14.63
C ALA A 120 6.35 -16.94 14.82
N GLU A 121 5.87 -16.11 15.74
CA GLU A 121 6.52 -14.84 16.10
C GLU A 121 7.87 -15.07 16.79
N ALA A 122 7.96 -16.06 17.68
CA ALA A 122 9.23 -16.46 18.29
C ALA A 122 10.26 -16.92 17.25
N ILE A 123 9.85 -17.74 16.28
CA ILE A 123 10.72 -18.22 15.19
C ILE A 123 11.16 -17.05 14.29
N LEU A 124 10.26 -16.13 13.95
CA LEU A 124 10.59 -14.92 13.19
C LEU A 124 11.62 -14.05 13.91
N LYS A 125 11.47 -13.91 15.24
CA LYS A 125 12.43 -13.18 16.07
C LYS A 125 13.80 -13.86 16.06
N GLU A 126 13.86 -15.18 16.27
CA GLU A 126 15.10 -15.95 16.21
C GLU A 126 15.79 -15.85 14.84
N ALA A 127 15.04 -15.99 13.76
CA ALA A 127 15.54 -15.85 12.40
C ALA A 127 16.09 -14.43 12.14
N SER A 128 15.42 -13.40 12.68
CA SER A 128 15.87 -12.01 12.55
C SER A 128 17.17 -11.73 13.32
N GLU A 129 17.32 -12.32 14.51
CA GLU A 129 18.54 -12.21 15.32
C GLU A 129 19.70 -12.93 14.66
N PHE A 130 19.47 -14.13 14.11
CA PHE A 130 20.47 -14.87 13.35
C PHE A 130 20.94 -14.10 12.11
N LEU A 131 20.01 -13.54 11.33
CA LEU A 131 20.36 -12.75 10.16
C LEU A 131 21.15 -11.49 10.54
N ARG A 132 20.79 -10.82 11.64
CA ARG A 132 21.53 -9.66 12.15
C ARG A 132 22.98 -10.01 12.49
N GLN A 133 23.20 -11.13 13.18
CA GLN A 133 24.54 -11.61 13.50
C GLN A 133 25.34 -11.96 12.24
N GLU A 134 24.71 -12.60 11.25
CA GLU A 134 25.36 -12.93 9.98
C GLU A 134 25.74 -11.68 9.18
N ILE A 135 24.87 -10.66 9.17
CA ILE A 135 25.14 -9.36 8.55
C ILE A 135 26.31 -8.67 9.26
N GLU A 136 26.30 -8.63 10.60
CA GLU A 136 27.36 -8.00 11.39
C GLU A 136 28.72 -8.69 11.19
N ARG A 137 28.74 -10.01 10.98
CA ARG A 137 29.97 -10.76 10.64
C ARG A 137 30.48 -10.51 9.22
N LYS A 138 29.60 -10.13 8.29
CA LYS A 138 29.96 -9.88 6.87
C LYS A 138 30.21 -8.42 6.56
N ILE A 139 29.84 -7.49 7.46
CA ILE A 139 30.18 -6.09 7.31
C ILE A 139 31.64 -5.91 7.75
N PRO A 140 32.58 -5.62 6.84
CA PRO A 140 33.93 -5.24 7.24
C PRO A 140 33.88 -3.92 8.03
N GLU A 141 34.70 -3.82 9.08
CA GLU A 141 34.82 -2.57 9.82
C GLU A 141 35.23 -1.44 8.86
N PRO A 142 34.54 -0.28 8.88
CA PRO A 142 34.91 0.83 8.03
C PRO A 142 36.34 1.25 8.36
N PRO A 143 37.20 1.46 7.35
CA PRO A 143 38.61 1.81 7.59
C PRO A 143 38.69 3.08 8.43
N VAL A 144 39.20 2.93 9.65
CA VAL A 144 39.55 4.04 10.56
C VAL A 144 40.91 4.57 10.09
N ASP A 145 40.93 5.27 8.96
CA ASP A 145 41.95 6.26 8.59
C ASP A 145 41.65 6.76 7.16
N ILE A 146 40.53 7.47 7.04
CA ILE A 146 40.42 8.51 6.03
C ILE A 146 40.11 9.76 6.85
N PRO A 147 40.98 10.79 6.85
CA PRO A 147 40.59 12.09 7.37
C PRO A 147 39.28 12.43 6.69
N ALA A 148 38.21 12.63 7.48
CA ALA A 148 36.92 13.05 6.96
C ALA A 148 37.19 14.14 5.91
N PRO A 149 36.68 14.00 4.67
CA PRO A 149 36.82 15.07 3.70
C PRO A 149 36.31 16.33 4.39
N LYS A 150 37.20 17.32 4.57
CA LYS A 150 36.78 18.65 4.98
C LYS A 150 35.59 19.00 4.09
N PRO A 151 34.48 19.53 4.64
CA PRO A 151 33.33 19.93 3.83
C PRO A 151 33.84 20.67 2.61
N ALA A 152 33.59 20.10 1.42
CA ALA A 152 34.05 20.68 0.17
C ALA A 152 33.57 22.13 0.15
N GLU A 153 34.51 23.06 -0.02
CA GLU A 153 34.18 24.44 -0.31
C GLU A 153 33.18 24.44 -1.48
N PRO A 154 32.11 25.26 -1.41
CA PRO A 154 31.11 25.25 -2.46
C PRO A 154 31.78 25.57 -3.80
N ILE A 155 31.64 24.65 -4.76
CA ILE A 155 32.11 24.81 -6.14
C ILE A 155 31.47 26.10 -6.66
N LYS A 156 32.28 27.15 -6.83
CA LYS A 156 31.84 28.39 -7.48
C LYS A 156 31.65 28.09 -8.96
N PRO A 157 30.43 28.20 -9.51
CA PRO A 157 30.22 27.96 -10.93
C PRO A 157 30.86 29.10 -11.75
N ARG A 158 31.35 28.80 -12.95
CA ARG A 158 32.00 29.76 -13.85
C ARG A 158 30.95 30.77 -14.35
N ILE A 159 31.25 32.06 -14.20
CA ILE A 159 30.37 33.18 -14.56
C ILE A 159 30.88 33.80 -15.87
N ALA A 160 29.99 34.00 -16.83
CA ALA A 160 30.23 34.90 -17.95
C ALA A 160 29.50 36.22 -17.71
N LEU A 161 30.22 37.36 -17.79
CA LEU A 161 29.58 38.68 -17.77
C LEU A 161 28.98 38.98 -19.14
N THR A 162 27.68 39.23 -19.17
CA THR A 162 27.02 39.82 -20.34
C THR A 162 27.23 41.35 -20.34
N VAL A 163 27.06 41.98 -21.51
CA VAL A 163 27.26 43.43 -21.70
C VAL A 163 26.30 44.29 -20.83
N ASP A 164 25.24 43.70 -20.30
CA ASP A 164 24.27 44.34 -19.39
C ASP A 164 24.59 44.10 -17.90
N GLY A 165 25.74 43.49 -17.58
CA GLY A 165 26.20 43.29 -16.21
C GLY A 165 25.51 42.17 -15.43
N SER A 166 24.70 41.34 -16.08
CA SER A 166 24.06 40.17 -15.47
C SER A 166 24.98 38.94 -15.54
N GLU A 167 25.09 38.22 -14.42
CA GLU A 167 25.90 37.01 -14.25
C GLU A 167 25.12 35.78 -14.73
N VAL A 168 25.67 35.00 -15.68
CA VAL A 168 25.06 33.76 -16.17
C VAL A 168 25.93 32.56 -15.80
N TYR A 169 25.29 31.52 -15.25
CA TYR A 169 25.90 30.26 -14.82
C TYR A 169 25.62 29.13 -15.82
N PHE A 170 26.66 28.41 -16.23
CA PHE A 170 26.58 27.29 -17.17
C PHE A 170 26.82 25.96 -16.45
N GLY A 171 25.90 25.00 -16.64
CA GLY A 171 26.09 23.60 -16.20
C GLY A 171 26.97 22.80 -17.16
N GLU A 172 27.43 21.61 -16.73
CA GLU A 172 28.31 20.72 -17.53
C GLU A 172 27.69 20.21 -18.84
N ASP A 173 26.40 20.42 -19.04
CA ASP A 173 25.59 20.02 -20.20
C ASP A 173 25.19 21.20 -21.11
N ASN A 174 25.84 22.36 -20.97
CA ASN A 174 25.54 23.61 -21.71
C ASN A 174 24.10 24.13 -21.53
N SER A 175 23.38 23.66 -20.51
CA SER A 175 22.11 24.22 -20.06
C SER A 175 22.33 25.59 -19.42
N VAL A 176 21.53 26.59 -19.82
CA VAL A 176 21.42 27.85 -19.07
C VAL A 176 20.66 27.55 -17.78
N ILE A 177 21.34 27.56 -16.65
CA ILE A 177 20.71 27.43 -15.34
C ILE A 177 20.49 28.85 -14.81
N GLY A 178 19.38 29.45 -15.26
CA GLY A 178 18.94 30.78 -14.89
C GLY A 178 17.41 30.86 -14.87
N GLU A 179 16.87 31.00 -13.67
CA GLU A 179 15.56 31.58 -13.34
C GLU A 179 14.29 30.98 -13.97
N ILE A 180 13.78 29.89 -13.39
CA ILE A 180 12.33 29.63 -13.37
C ILE A 180 11.92 29.18 -11.97
N ASN A 181 11.46 30.12 -11.12
CA ASN A 181 10.32 30.00 -10.18
C ASN A 181 10.25 31.00 -8.99
N ASP A 182 10.78 32.22 -9.09
CA ASP A 182 10.57 33.22 -8.01
C ASP A 182 9.27 34.05 -8.13
N GLN A 183 8.64 34.11 -9.31
CA GLN A 183 7.37 34.86 -9.47
C GLN A 183 6.15 34.15 -8.87
N MET A 184 6.06 32.82 -8.99
CA MET A 184 4.93 32.04 -8.42
C MET A 184 4.96 31.98 -6.89
N ASN A 185 6.15 32.02 -6.27
CA ASN A 185 6.27 32.03 -4.81
C ASN A 185 5.89 33.39 -4.19
N THR A 186 6.12 34.50 -4.88
CA THR A 186 5.86 35.85 -4.33
C THR A 186 4.35 36.12 -4.20
N LEU A 187 3.56 35.80 -5.22
CA LEU A 187 2.09 35.95 -5.18
C LEU A 187 1.45 35.07 -4.09
N ALA A 188 1.94 33.85 -3.93
CA ALA A 188 1.46 32.93 -2.91
C ALA A 188 1.78 33.42 -1.48
N VAL A 189 2.94 34.06 -1.29
CA VAL A 189 3.31 34.68 -0.01
C VAL A 189 2.41 35.87 0.33
N ASP A 190 2.07 36.71 -0.65
CA ASP A 190 1.20 37.87 -0.45
C ASP A 190 -0.25 37.45 -0.15
N LEU A 191 -0.77 36.42 -0.81
CA LEU A 191 -2.12 35.87 -0.54
C LEU A 191 -2.26 35.31 0.87
N VAL A 192 -1.23 34.61 1.37
CA VAL A 192 -1.21 34.09 2.74
C VAL A 192 -1.14 35.24 3.75
N LEU A 193 -0.41 36.32 3.44
CA LEU A 193 -0.31 37.49 4.31
C LEU A 193 -1.64 38.26 4.40
N ASP A 194 -2.32 38.51 3.27
CA ASP A 194 -3.64 39.15 3.22
C ASP A 194 -4.70 38.33 3.99
N TYR A 195 -4.61 36.99 3.92
CA TYR A 195 -5.49 36.11 4.69
C TYR A 195 -5.27 36.20 6.20
N ILE A 196 -4.02 36.40 6.66
CA ILE A 196 -3.69 36.59 8.08
C ILE A 196 -4.25 37.93 8.58
N GLU A 197 -4.13 38.98 7.78
CA GLU A 197 -4.63 40.32 8.12
C GLU A 197 -6.16 40.34 8.24
N ARG A 198 -6.87 39.69 7.31
CA ARG A 198 -8.34 39.58 7.36
C ARG A 198 -8.88 38.84 8.58
N ASN A 199 -8.11 37.89 9.10
CA ASN A 199 -8.51 37.05 10.23
C ASN A 199 -7.89 37.50 11.56
N ASN A 200 -7.41 38.76 11.64
CA ASN A 200 -6.81 39.35 12.86
C ASN A 200 -5.72 38.47 13.49
N GLY A 201 -4.89 37.81 12.67
CA GLY A 201 -3.78 36.98 13.15
C GLY A 201 -4.15 35.55 13.59
N VAL A 202 -5.43 35.19 13.63
CA VAL A 202 -5.88 33.83 14.02
C VAL A 202 -6.22 33.03 12.77
N MET A 203 -5.38 32.08 12.40
CA MET A 203 -5.59 31.25 11.21
C MET A 203 -5.49 29.76 11.51
N LYS A 204 -6.34 28.96 10.86
CA LYS A 204 -6.18 27.51 10.79
C LYS A 204 -5.52 27.15 9.47
N VAL A 205 -4.39 26.45 9.52
CA VAL A 205 -3.61 26.05 8.33
C VAL A 205 -4.46 25.26 7.33
N SER A 206 -5.32 24.36 7.81
CA SER A 206 -6.22 23.56 6.96
C SER A 206 -7.25 24.42 6.22
N LYS A 207 -7.85 25.39 6.90
CA LYS A 207 -8.87 26.29 6.31
C LYS A 207 -8.24 27.25 5.30
N CYS A 208 -7.05 27.75 5.59
CA CYS A 208 -6.28 28.59 4.66
C CYS A 208 -5.86 27.81 3.40
N ALA A 209 -5.42 26.55 3.56
CA ALA A 209 -5.07 25.68 2.44
C ALA A 209 -6.25 25.41 1.49
N GLU A 210 -7.45 25.18 2.05
CA GLU A 210 -8.68 24.98 1.29
C GLU A 210 -9.14 26.25 0.57
N GLU A 211 -9.12 27.41 1.24
CA GLU A 211 -9.61 28.67 0.67
C GLU A 211 -8.66 29.30 -0.35
N LEU A 212 -7.35 29.07 -0.24
CA LEU A 212 -6.33 29.57 -1.18
C LEU A 212 -5.94 28.55 -2.26
N ASN A 213 -6.55 27.35 -2.29
CA ASN A 213 -6.20 26.25 -3.19
C ASN A 213 -4.70 25.90 -3.13
N MET A 214 -4.14 25.81 -1.92
CA MET A 214 -2.72 25.53 -1.68
C MET A 214 -2.56 24.27 -0.82
N SER A 215 -1.47 23.54 -0.98
CA SER A 215 -1.19 22.41 -0.09
C SER A 215 -0.84 22.90 1.32
N GLN A 216 -1.26 22.17 2.35
CA GLN A 216 -0.97 22.52 3.76
C GLN A 216 0.54 22.66 4.02
N THR A 217 1.35 21.80 3.39
CA THR A 217 2.82 21.88 3.44
C THR A 217 3.34 23.18 2.86
N LYS A 218 2.74 23.68 1.77
CA LYS A 218 3.16 24.93 1.13
C LYS A 218 2.79 26.15 1.98
N VAL A 219 1.61 26.15 2.59
CA VAL A 219 1.19 27.21 3.54
C VAL A 219 2.14 27.23 4.74
N MET A 220 2.51 26.07 5.29
CA MET A 220 3.49 26.00 6.39
C MET A 220 4.87 26.52 6.00
N GLN A 221 5.38 26.17 4.81
CA GLN A 221 6.66 26.69 4.31
C GLN A 221 6.62 28.21 4.15
N ILE A 222 5.50 28.78 3.72
CA ILE A 222 5.31 30.23 3.59
C ILE A 222 5.30 30.91 4.96
N LEU A 223 4.56 30.36 5.94
CA LEU A 223 4.54 30.87 7.31
C LEU A 223 5.92 30.85 7.97
N GLU A 224 6.68 29.77 7.77
CA GLU A 224 8.05 29.66 8.27
C GLU A 224 8.98 30.69 7.61
N SER A 225 8.79 30.94 6.30
CA SER A 225 9.53 31.97 5.58
C SER A 225 9.18 33.39 6.03
N LEU A 226 7.91 33.65 6.36
CA LEU A 226 7.44 34.95 6.87
C LEU A 226 7.90 35.19 8.32
N SER A 227 7.98 34.12 9.11
CA SER A 227 8.55 34.16 10.46
C SER A 227 10.05 34.42 10.43
N ARG A 228 10.81 33.73 9.56
CA ARG A 228 12.25 34.02 9.33
C ARG A 228 12.49 35.46 8.85
N LYS A 229 11.58 36.01 8.05
CA LYS A 229 11.61 37.41 7.58
C LYS A 229 11.12 38.42 8.63
N GLY A 230 10.66 37.97 9.80
CA GLY A 230 10.21 38.82 10.91
C GLY A 230 8.87 39.53 10.66
N LYS A 231 8.11 39.14 9.63
CA LYS A 231 6.81 39.77 9.31
C LYS A 231 5.67 39.27 10.18
N ILE A 232 5.81 38.05 10.73
CA ILE A 232 4.82 37.42 11.60
C ILE A 232 5.55 36.73 12.77
N LYS A 233 4.84 36.54 13.88
CA LYS A 233 5.28 35.73 15.01
C LYS A 233 4.26 34.62 15.20
N ILE A 234 4.71 33.37 15.15
CA ILE A 234 3.87 32.19 15.36
C ILE A 234 3.92 31.88 16.86
N GLU A 235 2.77 31.88 17.53
CA GLU A 235 2.61 31.52 18.95
C GLU A 235 2.02 30.12 19.12
#